data_AF-A0A954WHR9-F1
#
_entry.id   AF-A0A954WHR9-F1
#
_cell.length_a   1.000
_cell.length_b   1.000
_cell.length_c   1.000
_cell.angle_alpha   90.00
_cell.angle_beta   90.00
_cell.angle_gamma   90.00
#
_symmetry.space_group_name_H-M   'P 1'
#
loop_
_entity.id
_entity.type
_entity.pdbx_description
1 polymer ?
#
loop_
_entity_poly.entity_id
_entity_poly.type
_entity_poly.pdbx_seq_one_letter_code
_entity_poly.pdbx_strand_id
1 'polypeptide(L)' 'LVNGSVVVELKAKSAIHPVDKAQTLSHLRLMNLRVGLLINFHEVKLVDGLHRIVNNFKEAS' A
#
# COMPACT_ATOMS: atom_id res chain seq x y z
N LEU A 1 -6.50 6.69 -6.08
CA LEU A 1 -6.83 5.48 -6.88
C LEU A 1 -6.31 5.70 -8.30
N VAL A 2 -5.57 4.75 -8.86
CA VAL A 2 -5.05 4.82 -10.24
C VAL A 2 -5.81 3.85 -11.13
N ASN A 3 -6.37 4.35 -12.22
CA ASN A 3 -7.11 3.58 -13.24
C ASN A 3 -8.13 2.57 -12.67
N GLY A 4 -8.81 2.94 -11.57
CA GLY A 4 -9.76 2.06 -10.88
C GLY A 4 -9.18 0.75 -10.32
N SER A 5 -7.86 0.54 -10.35
CA SER A 5 -7.24 -0.78 -10.20
C SER A 5 -6.20 -0.86 -9.09
N VAL A 6 -5.53 0.25 -8.78
CA VAL A 6 -4.45 0.31 -7.78
C VAL A 6 -4.72 1.40 -6.77
N VAL A 7 -4.77 1.02 -5.48
CA VAL A 7 -4.81 1.99 -4.38
C VAL A 7 -3.40 2.56 -4.21
N VAL A 8 -3.29 3.88 -4.15
CA VAL A 8 -2.03 4.55 -3.83
C VAL A 8 -2.30 5.40 -2.60
N GLU A 9 -1.55 5.14 -1.54
CA GLU A 9 -1.66 5.81 -0.25
C GLU A 9 -0.32 6.46 0.10
N LEU A 10 -0.35 7.74 0.44
CA LEU A 10 0.85 8.54 0.67
C LEU A 10 1.00 8.85 2.16
N LYS A 11 2.23 8.79 2.66
CA LYS A 11 2.61 9.18 4.03
C LYS A 11 3.86 10.05 3.98
N ALA A 12 4.08 10.82 5.03
CA ALA A 12 5.32 11.56 5.27
C ALA A 12 5.66 11.45 6.76
N LYS A 13 6.03 10.24 7.19
CA LYS A 13 6.28 9.90 8.60
C LYS A 13 7.69 9.38 8.76
N SER A 14 8.31 9.67 9.91
CA SER A 14 9.65 9.16 10.26
C SER A 14 9.76 7.64 10.27
N ALA A 15 8.65 6.94 10.47
CA ALA A 15 8.55 5.50 10.32
C ALA A 15 7.15 5.09 9.86
N ILE A 16 7.09 4.00 9.07
CA ILE A 16 5.84 3.31 8.74
C ILE A 16 5.55 2.27 9.81
N HIS A 17 4.38 2.35 10.42
CA HIS A 17 3.93 1.41 11.44
C HIS A 17 3.02 0.33 10.84
N PRO A 18 2.85 -0.83 11.50
CA PRO A 18 1.95 -1.88 11.03
C PRO A 18 0.52 -1.40 10.75
N VAL A 19 0.02 -0.41 11.52
CA VAL A 19 -1.31 0.19 11.32
C VAL A 19 -1.45 0.90 9.98
N ASP A 20 -0.40 1.53 9.46
CA ASP A 20 -0.43 2.21 8.17
C ASP A 20 -0.64 1.18 7.03
N LYS A 21 0.00 0.01 7.13
CA LYS A 21 -0.21 -1.10 6.19
C LYS A 21 -1.61 -1.71 6.31
N ALA A 22 -2.10 -1.87 7.54
CA ALA A 22 -3.44 -2.39 7.81
C ALA A 22 -4.55 -1.47 7.26
N GLN A 23 -4.33 -0.15 7.30
CA GLN A 23 -5.22 0.84 6.69
C GLN A 23 -5.31 0.63 5.18
N THR A 24 -4.17 0.57 4.48
CA THR A 24 -4.16 0.33 3.03
C THR A 24 -4.81 -1.01 2.68
N LEU A 25 -4.57 -2.07 3.46
CA LEU A 25 -5.24 -3.36 3.26
C LEU A 25 -6.77 -3.27 3.44
N SER A 26 -7.24 -2.49 4.41
CA SER A 26 -8.68 -2.24 4.61
C SER A 26 -9.29 -1.53 3.41
N HIS A 27 -8.60 -0.52 2.86
CA HIS A 27 -9.03 0.14 1.61
C HIS A 27 -9.11 -0.84 0.44
N LEU A 28 -8.09 -1.70 0.27
CA LEU A 28 -8.12 -2.74 -0.78
C LEU A 28 -9.32 -3.67 -0.66
N ARG A 29 -9.67 -4.09 0.56
CA ARG A 29 -10.83 -4.96 0.82
C ARG A 29 -12.15 -4.26 0.50
N LEU A 30 -12.34 -3.02 0.97
CA LEU A 30 -13.55 -2.22 0.73
C LEU A 30 -13.76 -1.92 -0.75
N MET A 31 -12.68 -1.73 -1.49
CA MET A 31 -12.72 -1.44 -2.93
C MET A 31 -12.68 -2.71 -3.80
N ASN A 32 -12.59 -3.90 -3.19
CA ASN A 32 -12.39 -5.17 -3.89
C ASN A 32 -11.20 -5.16 -4.88
N LEU A 33 -10.11 -4.50 -4.49
CA LEU A 33 -8.88 -4.38 -5.27
C LEU A 33 -7.80 -5.31 -4.72
N ARG A 34 -6.88 -5.72 -5.60
CA ARG A 34 -5.83 -6.70 -5.27
C ARG A 34 -4.52 -6.07 -4.82
N VAL A 35 -4.17 -4.89 -5.34
CA VAL A 35 -2.84 -4.30 -5.14
C VAL A 35 -2.96 -2.87 -4.66
N GLY A 36 -2.20 -2.55 -3.62
CA GLY A 36 -2.01 -1.21 -3.10
C GLY A 36 -0.53 -0.85 -3.00
N LEU A 37 -0.21 0.42 -3.20
CA LEU A 37 1.10 1.01 -2.98
C LEU A 37 0.99 2.01 -1.83
N LEU A 38 1.69 1.74 -0.74
CA LEU A 38 1.91 2.69 0.34
C LEU A 38 3.27 3.34 0.13
N ILE A 39 3.30 4.65 -0.03
CA ILE A 39 4.51 5.41 -0.36
C ILE A 39 4.81 6.39 0.79
N ASN A 40 5.95 6.20 1.45
CA ASN A 40 6.46 7.14 2.45
C ASN A 40 7.45 8.13 1.82
N PHE A 41 7.08 9.40 1.74
CA PHE A 41 7.92 10.48 1.21
C PHE A 41 8.93 11.03 2.22
N HIS A 42 9.00 10.46 3.43
CA HIS A 42 10.03 10.84 4.40
C HIS A 42 11.42 10.27 4.06
N GLU A 43 11.49 9.26 3.19
CA GLU A 43 12.74 8.64 2.78
C GLU A 43 13.49 9.48 1.73
N VAL A 44 14.83 9.41 1.75
CA VAL A 44 15.69 10.12 0.78
C VAL A 44 15.45 9.62 -0.64
N LYS A 45 15.24 8.31 -0.80
CA LYS A 45 14.86 7.71 -2.09
C LYS A 45 13.42 7.21 -1.99
N LEU A 46 12.63 7.52 -3.02
CA LEU A 46 11.22 7.10 -3.09
C LEU A 46 11.04 5.59 -2.96
N VAL A 47 11.96 4.81 -3.52
CA VAL A 47 11.91 3.34 -3.51
C VAL A 47 12.08 2.77 -2.10
N ASP A 48 12.78 3.46 -1.21
CA ASP A 48 13.01 3.01 0.17
C ASP A 48 11.72 3.17 1.00
N GLY A 49 10.87 4.14 0.65
CA GLY A 49 9.57 4.36 1.26
C GLY A 49 8.41 3.59 0.61
N LEU A 50 8.68 2.79 -0.43
CA LEU A 50 7.66 2.08 -1.19
C LEU A 50 7.33 0.72 -0.55
N HIS A 51 6.07 0.53 -0.18
CA HIS A 51 5.55 -0.74 0.29
C HIS A 51 4.42 -1.23 -0.62
N ARG A 52 4.59 -2.43 -1.19
CA ARG A 52 3.54 -3.11 -1.93
C ARG A 52 2.68 -3.94 -0.98
N ILE A 53 1.37 -3.75 -1.03
CA ILE A 53 0.39 -4.44 -0.20
C ILE A 53 -0.53 -5.25 -1.13
N VAL A 54 -0.73 -6.52 -0.80
CA VAL A 54 -1.55 -7.44 -1.59
C VAL A 54 -2.74 -7.90 -0.77
N ASN A 55 -3.93 -7.79 -1.36
CA ASN A 55 -5.16 -8.36 -0.86
C ASN A 55 -5.44 -9.69 -1.58
N ASN A 56 -5.80 -10.73 -0.83
CA ASN A 56 -6.04 -12.09 -1.33
C ASN A 56 -4.87 -12.70 -2.13
N PHE A 57 -3.70 -12.79 -1.50
CA PHE A 57 -2.57 -13.52 -2.08
C PHE A 57 -2.97 -14.99 -2.28
N LYS A 58 -3.11 -15.42 -3.54
CA LYS A 58 -3.22 -16.82 -3.92
C LYS A 58 -1.84 -17.27 -4.35
N GLU A 59 -1.27 -18.24 -3.64
CA GLU A 59 -0.10 -18.95 -4.15
C GLU A 59 -0.50 -19.67 -5.43
N ALA A 60 0.35 -19.58 -6.46
CA ALA A 60 0.16 -20.37 -7.66
C ALA A 60 0.35 -21.85 -7.26
N SER A 61 -0.73 -22.63 -7.42
CA SER A 61 -0.73 -24.09 -7.27
C SER A 61 -0.05 -24.75 -8.48
#